data_AF-A0A8J3Y6S1-F1
#
_entry.id   AF-A0A8J3Y6S1-F1
#
_cell.length_a   1.000
_cell.length_b   1.000
_cell.length_c   1.000
_cell.angle_alpha   90.00
_cell.angle_beta   90.00
_cell.angle_gamma   90.00
#
_symmetry.space_group_name_H-M   'P 1'
#
loop_
_entity.id
_entity.type
_entity.pdbx_description
1 polymer ?
#
loop_
_entity_poly.entity_id
_entity_poly.type
_entity_poly.pdbx_seq_one_letter_code
_entity_poly.pdbx_strand_id
1 'polypeptide(L)'
;MPVPPALRARTEDPSFWSALLLRDGDLGGDLRISLPVAAGYGLVLDLAGSDQALGLREPHAHEPVQLGWAAPGRAHPAVLSFADLELCGRVIALDDPTLPHPGLPVALLARFAPDASPGARATLEAAYRSLRRPVPEVPGPEQAPLPLFADERWWPRPPSDRVLTEGDIAALVTLSGAAAAAPSRSFLVRAARERLARTAREPWCDPATVAAADRLTGTGDLGTAGAVLAALERAGCDHPTVLDAFTEPVVPAEACWMAETLTGAAPGAALDRWLHAPGPTGSPLG
;
A
#
# COMPACT_ATOMS: atom_id res chain seq x y z
N MET A 1 4.42 7.25 11.61
CA MET A 1 3.28 7.71 12.43
C MET A 1 2.23 6.61 12.42
N PRO A 2 2.00 5.91 13.53
CA PRO A 2 1.09 4.77 13.53
C PRO A 2 -0.29 5.18 13.00
N VAL A 3 -0.93 4.27 12.24
CA VAL A 3 -2.30 4.41 11.74
C VAL A 3 -3.21 4.91 12.88
N PRO A 4 -3.94 6.04 12.71
CA PRO A 4 -4.82 6.55 13.75
C PRO A 4 -5.82 5.47 14.20
N PRO A 5 -6.07 5.28 15.51
CA PRO A 5 -7.01 4.25 15.99
C PRO A 5 -8.41 4.38 15.37
N ALA A 6 -8.86 5.62 15.12
CA ALA A 6 -10.10 5.90 14.42
C ALA A 6 -10.11 5.40 12.97
N LEU A 7 -8.98 5.48 12.26
CA LEU A 7 -8.85 4.92 10.92
C LEU A 7 -8.85 3.39 10.98
N ARG A 8 -8.12 2.81 11.93
CA ARG A 8 -8.07 1.35 12.12
C ARG A 8 -9.47 0.75 12.31
N ALA A 9 -10.26 1.31 13.23
CA ALA A 9 -11.61 0.84 13.50
C ALA A 9 -12.51 0.90 12.25
N ARG A 10 -12.36 1.93 11.41
CA ARG A 10 -13.10 2.03 10.13
C ARG A 10 -12.62 1.01 9.10
N THR A 11 -11.32 0.78 8.99
CA THR A 11 -10.76 -0.16 8.01
C THR A 11 -11.05 -1.62 8.36
N GLU A 12 -11.41 -1.93 9.60
CA GLU A 12 -11.85 -3.25 10.04
C GLU A 12 -13.36 -3.50 9.79
N ASP A 13 -14.12 -2.45 9.46
CA ASP A 13 -15.54 -2.51 9.17
C ASP A 13 -15.77 -2.75 7.65
N PRO A 14 -16.36 -3.88 7.25
CA PRO A 14 -16.69 -4.15 5.84
C PRO A 14 -17.56 -3.05 5.21
N SER A 15 -18.46 -2.46 6.00
CA SER A 15 -19.40 -1.44 5.50
C SER A 15 -18.70 -0.14 5.13
N PHE A 16 -17.59 0.19 5.79
CA PHE A 16 -16.73 1.32 5.41
C PHE A 16 -16.18 1.12 4.00
N TRP A 17 -15.66 -0.07 3.70
CA TRP A 17 -15.15 -0.36 2.37
C TRP A 17 -16.28 -0.37 1.35
N SER A 18 -17.39 -1.06 1.63
CA SER A 18 -18.57 -1.01 0.75
C SER A 18 -18.98 0.42 0.44
N ALA A 19 -19.05 1.31 1.44
CA ALA A 19 -19.41 2.71 1.24
C ALA A 19 -18.35 3.51 0.44
N LEU A 20 -17.07 3.28 0.74
CA LEU A 20 -15.95 3.86 0.00
C LEU A 20 -15.98 3.47 -1.48
N LEU A 21 -16.48 2.28 -1.79
CA LEU A 21 -16.39 1.65 -3.10
C LEU A 21 -17.64 1.83 -3.95
N LEU A 22 -18.81 1.54 -3.39
CA LEU A 22 -20.13 1.71 -4.01
C LEU A 22 -20.54 3.18 -4.12
N ARG A 23 -19.82 4.08 -3.45
CA ARG A 23 -20.05 5.54 -3.47
C ARG A 23 -21.40 5.91 -2.90
N ASP A 24 -21.92 5.07 -2.01
CA ASP A 24 -23.15 5.27 -1.28
C ASP A 24 -22.87 5.09 0.22
N GLY A 25 -23.56 5.88 1.04
CA GLY A 25 -23.44 5.77 2.48
C GLY A 25 -22.38 6.66 3.13
N ASP A 26 -22.41 6.61 4.46
CA ASP A 26 -21.59 7.40 5.37
C ASP A 26 -20.27 6.67 5.66
N LEU A 27 -19.15 7.39 5.56
CA LEU A 27 -17.81 6.89 5.86
C LEU A 27 -17.47 6.97 7.36
N GLY A 28 -18.49 7.18 8.20
CA GLY A 28 -18.41 7.13 9.65
C GLY A 28 -18.10 8.48 10.30
N GLY A 29 -18.53 9.60 9.69
CA GLY A 29 -18.28 10.97 10.18
C GLY A 29 -16.88 11.51 9.88
N ASP A 30 -16.56 12.68 10.43
CA ASP A 30 -15.37 13.45 10.06
C ASP A 30 -14.05 12.79 10.52
N LEU A 31 -13.14 12.55 9.58
CA LEU A 31 -11.80 12.02 9.83
C LEU A 31 -10.79 12.62 8.86
N ARG A 32 -9.71 13.19 9.41
CA ARG A 32 -8.57 13.70 8.64
C ARG A 32 -7.39 12.72 8.76
N ILE A 33 -6.92 12.23 7.62
CA ILE A 33 -5.83 11.27 7.51
C ILE A 33 -4.64 11.98 6.87
N SER A 34 -3.52 12.04 7.57
CA SER A 34 -2.28 12.63 7.05
C SER A 34 -1.29 11.54 6.69
N LEU A 35 -0.80 11.57 5.45
CA LEU A 35 0.15 10.63 4.88
C LEU A 35 1.43 11.41 4.49
N PRO A 36 2.40 11.52 5.41
CA PRO A 36 3.69 12.15 5.10
C PRO A 36 4.40 11.38 3.99
N VAL A 37 4.99 12.10 3.03
CA VAL A 37 5.72 11.48 1.91
C VAL A 37 7.20 11.84 2.01
N ALA A 38 7.60 13.05 1.65
CA ALA A 38 9.02 13.41 1.64
C ALA A 38 9.23 14.92 1.79
N ALA A 39 10.35 15.29 2.42
CA ALA A 39 10.80 16.70 2.54
C ALA A 39 9.74 17.66 3.11
N GLY A 40 8.88 17.17 4.01
CA GLY A 40 7.78 17.93 4.62
C GLY A 40 6.50 17.98 3.77
N TYR A 41 6.51 17.42 2.56
CA TYR A 41 5.29 17.23 1.77
C TYR A 41 4.53 15.98 2.22
N GLY A 42 3.21 16.01 2.07
CA GLY A 42 2.34 14.86 2.35
C GLY A 42 0.98 14.96 1.67
N LEU A 43 0.26 13.85 1.62
CA LEU A 43 -1.13 13.81 1.18
C LEU A 43 -2.05 13.87 2.40
N VAL A 44 -3.15 14.61 2.30
CA VAL A 44 -4.17 14.71 3.35
C VAL A 44 -5.50 14.29 2.78
N LEU A 45 -6.09 13.23 3.34
CA LEU A 45 -7.42 12.75 2.98
C LEU A 45 -8.39 13.13 4.09
N ASP A 46 -9.35 13.99 3.76
CA ASP A 46 -10.47 14.35 4.63
C ASP A 46 -11.69 13.52 4.23
N LEU A 47 -12.24 12.76 5.17
CA LEU A 47 -13.50 12.04 5.05
C LEU A 47 -14.54 12.82 5.85
N ALA A 48 -15.66 13.22 5.23
CA ALA A 48 -16.71 13.98 5.90
C ALA A 48 -18.09 13.48 5.45
N GLY A 49 -18.76 12.69 6.29
CA GLY A 49 -19.97 11.96 5.91
C GLY A 49 -19.69 11.05 4.71
N SER A 50 -20.30 11.33 3.57
CA SER A 50 -20.10 10.60 2.31
C SER A 50 -19.07 11.25 1.37
N ASP A 51 -18.57 12.43 1.73
CA ASP A 51 -17.65 13.21 0.92
C ASP A 51 -16.19 12.90 1.27
N GLN A 52 -15.32 13.08 0.27
CA GLN A 52 -13.87 12.93 0.43
C GLN A 52 -13.14 14.08 -0.24
N ALA A 53 -12.20 14.71 0.47
CA ALA A 53 -11.31 15.70 -0.12
C ALA A 53 -9.86 15.22 -0.02
N LEU A 54 -9.13 15.31 -1.12
CA LEU A 54 -7.69 15.11 -1.15
C LEU A 54 -7.00 16.46 -1.22
N GLY A 55 -6.06 16.68 -0.32
CA GLY A 55 -5.19 17.84 -0.28
C GLY A 55 -3.71 17.49 -0.28
N LEU A 56 -2.89 18.46 -0.64
CA LEU A 56 -1.43 18.43 -0.54
C LEU A 56 -1.01 19.26 0.67
N ARG A 57 -0.33 18.61 1.63
CA ARG A 57 0.43 19.31 2.66
C ARG A 57 1.76 19.77 2.07
N GLU A 58 2.02 21.07 2.12
CA GLU A 58 3.34 21.63 1.82
C GLU A 58 4.14 21.86 3.12
N PRO A 59 5.49 21.86 3.08
CA PRO A 59 6.33 21.87 4.28
C PRO A 59 6.10 23.04 5.24
N HIS A 60 5.65 24.19 4.72
CA HIS A 60 5.44 25.42 5.49
C HIS A 60 3.95 25.77 5.64
N ALA A 61 3.04 24.92 5.14
CA ALA A 61 1.62 25.22 5.10
C ALA A 61 0.88 24.57 6.29
N HIS A 62 0.15 25.40 7.05
CA HIS A 62 -0.70 24.94 8.16
C HIS A 62 -2.04 24.36 7.72
N GLU A 63 -2.47 24.61 6.50
CA GLU A 63 -3.62 23.93 5.86
C GLU A 63 -3.18 23.24 4.57
N PRO A 64 -3.75 22.07 4.23
CA PRO A 64 -3.45 21.41 2.97
C PRO A 64 -4.09 22.18 1.81
N VAL A 65 -3.38 22.28 0.70
CA VAL A 65 -3.92 22.81 -0.56
C VAL A 65 -4.83 21.74 -1.15
N GLN A 66 -6.13 22.03 -1.28
CA GLN A 66 -7.08 21.08 -1.84
C GLN A 66 -6.73 20.76 -3.30
N LEU A 67 -6.49 19.48 -3.59
CA LEU A 67 -6.23 18.97 -4.93
C LEU A 67 -7.53 18.56 -5.60
N GLY A 68 -8.41 17.84 -4.88
CA GLY A 68 -9.65 17.31 -5.42
C GLY A 68 -10.67 17.01 -4.33
N TRP A 69 -11.92 16.89 -4.75
CA TRP A 69 -13.03 16.46 -3.92
C TRP A 69 -13.92 15.47 -4.67
N ALA A 70 -14.34 14.42 -3.99
CA ALA A 70 -15.20 13.35 -4.49
C ALA A 70 -16.46 13.26 -3.61
N ALA A 71 -17.62 13.33 -4.27
CA ALA A 71 -18.93 13.16 -3.64
C ALA A 71 -19.72 12.02 -4.28
N PRO A 72 -20.74 11.50 -3.58
CA PRO A 72 -21.67 10.52 -4.14
C PRO A 72 -22.25 10.96 -5.49
N GLY A 73 -22.26 10.04 -6.45
CA GLY A 73 -22.82 10.26 -7.78
C GLY A 73 -22.04 11.24 -8.69
N ARG A 74 -20.88 11.78 -8.26
CA ARG A 74 -20.03 12.61 -9.11
C ARG A 74 -18.84 11.84 -9.67
N ALA A 75 -18.34 12.31 -10.82
CA ALA A 75 -17.09 11.82 -11.38
C ALA A 75 -15.93 12.21 -10.44
N HIS A 76 -14.99 11.27 -10.24
CA HIS A 76 -13.84 11.51 -9.36
C HIS A 76 -12.88 12.51 -10.00
N PRO A 77 -12.28 13.40 -9.21
CA PRO A 77 -11.27 14.31 -9.70
C PRO A 77 -9.98 13.51 -9.91
N ALA A 78 -9.58 13.32 -11.15
CA ALA A 78 -8.28 12.75 -11.47
C ALA A 78 -7.21 13.83 -11.19
N VAL A 79 -6.71 13.86 -9.95
CA VAL A 79 -5.80 14.91 -9.47
C VAL A 79 -4.39 14.38 -9.27
N LEU A 80 -4.26 13.06 -9.18
CA LEU A 80 -3.00 12.33 -9.21
C LEU A 80 -2.97 11.42 -10.44
N SER A 81 -1.78 11.16 -10.98
CA SER A 81 -1.59 9.97 -11.82
C SER A 81 -1.42 8.75 -10.91
N PHE A 82 -1.75 7.55 -11.41
CA PHE A 82 -1.51 6.33 -10.63
C PHE A 82 -0.03 6.13 -10.30
N ALA A 83 0.86 6.46 -11.23
CA ALA A 83 2.30 6.46 -10.99
C ALA A 83 2.73 7.39 -9.83
N ASP A 84 2.09 8.56 -9.68
CA ASP A 84 2.37 9.46 -8.54
C ASP A 84 1.88 8.84 -7.22
N LEU A 85 0.70 8.21 -7.21
CA LEU A 85 0.17 7.52 -6.04
C LEU A 85 1.06 6.34 -5.63
N GLU A 86 1.48 5.55 -6.59
CA GLU A 86 2.33 4.38 -6.42
C GLU A 86 3.69 4.78 -5.81
N LEU A 87 4.31 5.82 -6.38
CA LEU A 87 5.53 6.42 -5.86
C LEU A 87 5.37 6.90 -4.41
N CYS A 88 4.29 7.61 -4.09
CA CYS A 88 4.02 8.06 -2.73
C CYS A 88 3.83 6.89 -1.76
N GLY A 89 3.11 5.85 -2.20
CA GLY A 89 2.88 4.63 -1.43
C GLY A 89 4.17 3.92 -1.04
N ARG A 90 5.12 3.75 -1.98
CA ARG A 90 6.43 3.16 -1.71
C ARG A 90 7.20 3.96 -0.65
N VAL A 91 7.21 5.29 -0.78
CA VAL A 91 7.90 6.16 0.19
C VAL A 91 7.26 6.07 1.57
N ILE A 92 5.93 6.11 1.65
CA ILE A 92 5.19 5.95 2.90
C ILE A 92 5.56 4.63 3.59
N ALA A 93 5.60 3.52 2.85
CA ALA A 93 5.93 2.21 3.42
C ALA A 93 7.38 2.11 3.93
N LEU A 94 8.32 2.80 3.28
CA LEU A 94 9.70 2.87 3.75
C LEU A 94 9.83 3.70 5.03
N ASP A 95 9.15 4.84 5.09
CA ASP A 95 9.22 5.73 6.26
C ASP A 95 8.31 5.26 7.41
N ASP A 96 7.31 4.43 7.12
CA ASP A 96 6.38 3.85 8.08
C ASP A 96 6.07 2.37 7.76
N PRO A 97 6.77 1.42 8.40
CA PRO A 97 6.56 -0.01 8.20
C PRO A 97 5.14 -0.50 8.58
N THR A 98 4.37 0.30 9.33
CA THR A 98 2.98 -0.04 9.67
C THR A 98 2.00 0.19 8.52
N LEU A 99 2.47 0.79 7.43
CA LEU A 99 1.72 1.10 6.22
C LEU A 99 2.36 0.42 5.00
N PRO A 100 2.23 -0.91 4.84
CA PRO A 100 2.86 -1.63 3.75
C PRO A 100 2.36 -1.15 2.38
N HIS A 101 3.20 -1.34 1.36
CA HIS A 101 2.88 -1.03 -0.03
C HIS A 101 2.96 -2.30 -0.89
N PRO A 102 2.00 -2.53 -1.81
CA PRO A 102 0.72 -1.83 -1.89
C PRO A 102 -0.17 -2.16 -0.69
N GLY A 103 -0.89 -1.16 -0.19
CA GLY A 103 -1.74 -1.33 0.99
C GLY A 103 -2.68 -0.16 1.27
N LEU A 104 -2.94 0.10 2.56
CA LEU A 104 -3.95 1.08 2.99
C LEU A 104 -3.89 2.44 2.26
N PRO A 105 -2.71 3.07 2.08
CA PRO A 105 -2.63 4.34 1.34
C PRO A 105 -3.12 4.24 -0.10
N VAL A 106 -2.78 3.16 -0.81
CA VAL A 106 -3.23 2.94 -2.20
C VAL A 106 -4.73 2.70 -2.25
N ALA A 107 -5.26 1.85 -1.36
CA ALA A 107 -6.68 1.53 -1.28
C ALA A 107 -7.56 2.78 -1.03
N LEU A 108 -7.13 3.67 -0.13
CA LEU A 108 -7.86 4.90 0.17
C LEU A 108 -7.79 5.93 -0.97
N LEU A 109 -6.65 6.03 -1.64
CA LEU A 109 -6.37 7.13 -2.58
C LEU A 109 -6.58 6.80 -4.06
N ALA A 110 -6.73 5.51 -4.42
CA ALA A 110 -6.86 5.08 -5.82
C ALA A 110 -7.96 5.82 -6.62
N ARG A 111 -9.02 6.26 -5.94
CA ARG A 111 -10.10 7.06 -6.56
C ARG A 111 -9.65 8.42 -7.10
N PHE A 112 -8.61 9.01 -6.54
CA PHE A 112 -8.02 10.29 -6.98
C PHE A 112 -6.96 10.09 -8.08
N ALA A 113 -6.63 8.83 -8.37
CA ALA A 113 -5.62 8.41 -9.33
C ALA A 113 -6.14 7.29 -10.25
N PRO A 114 -7.26 7.49 -10.96
CA PRO A 114 -7.88 6.43 -11.75
C PRO A 114 -6.93 5.95 -12.87
N ASP A 115 -6.77 4.64 -13.00
CA ASP A 115 -5.96 3.98 -14.03
C ASP A 115 -6.48 2.54 -14.23
N ALA A 116 -6.76 2.19 -15.49
CA ALA A 116 -7.33 0.90 -15.87
C ALA A 116 -6.29 -0.08 -16.44
N SER A 117 -5.00 0.27 -16.40
CA SER A 117 -3.93 -0.61 -16.84
C SER A 117 -3.88 -1.89 -16.00
N PRO A 118 -3.47 -3.04 -16.59
CA PRO A 118 -3.34 -4.29 -15.85
C PRO A 118 -2.47 -4.17 -14.59
N GLY A 119 -1.37 -3.40 -14.65
CA GLY A 119 -0.47 -3.17 -13.52
C GLY A 119 -1.11 -2.35 -12.40
N ALA A 120 -1.83 -1.26 -12.74
CA ALA A 120 -2.58 -0.49 -11.75
C ALA A 120 -3.65 -1.35 -11.07
N ARG A 121 -4.33 -2.19 -11.86
CA ARG A 121 -5.32 -3.14 -11.34
C ARG A 121 -4.72 -4.14 -10.36
N ALA A 122 -3.63 -4.81 -10.75
CA ALA A 122 -2.97 -5.80 -9.90
C ALA A 122 -2.43 -5.16 -8.60
N THR A 123 -1.92 -3.93 -8.69
CA THR A 123 -1.45 -3.17 -7.53
C THR A 123 -2.60 -2.84 -6.57
N LEU A 124 -3.74 -2.38 -7.10
CA LEU A 124 -4.93 -2.08 -6.31
C LEU A 124 -5.54 -3.34 -5.68
N GLU A 125 -5.57 -4.43 -6.43
CA GLU A 125 -6.00 -5.75 -5.97
C GLU A 125 -5.13 -6.24 -4.80
N ALA A 126 -3.80 -6.14 -4.95
CA ALA A 126 -2.85 -6.43 -3.89
C ALA A 126 -3.02 -5.50 -2.67
N ALA A 127 -3.31 -4.22 -2.88
CA ALA A 127 -3.61 -3.29 -1.80
C ALA A 127 -4.82 -3.75 -0.98
N TYR A 128 -5.93 -4.14 -1.62
CA TYR A 128 -7.09 -4.65 -0.90
C TYR A 128 -6.83 -5.99 -0.21
N ARG A 129 -6.04 -6.88 -0.82
CA ARG A 129 -5.65 -8.14 -0.17
C ARG A 129 -4.73 -7.92 1.02
N SER A 130 -3.86 -6.91 1.00
CA SER A 130 -3.00 -6.58 2.14
C SER A 130 -3.79 -6.20 3.40
N LEU A 131 -4.98 -5.61 3.21
CA LEU A 131 -5.90 -5.25 4.30
C LEU A 131 -6.57 -6.48 4.93
N ARG A 132 -6.52 -7.63 4.23
CA ARG A 132 -7.00 -8.92 4.73
C ARG A 132 -5.90 -9.75 5.39
N ARG A 133 -4.68 -9.23 5.54
CA ARG A 133 -3.59 -10.04 6.11
C ARG A 133 -4.07 -10.61 7.45
N PRO A 134 -4.08 -11.95 7.60
CA PRO A 134 -4.36 -12.54 8.90
C PRO A 134 -3.31 -11.97 9.86
N VAL A 135 -3.76 -11.32 10.92
CA VAL A 135 -2.89 -11.09 12.07
C VAL A 135 -2.44 -12.49 12.47
N PRO A 136 -1.12 -12.77 12.56
CA PRO A 136 -0.66 -14.07 13.02
C PRO A 136 -1.43 -14.41 14.29
N GLU A 137 -1.93 -15.65 14.40
CA GLU A 137 -2.61 -16.10 15.61
C GLU A 137 -1.73 -15.67 16.79
N VAL A 138 -2.24 -14.77 17.62
CA VAL A 138 -1.57 -14.47 18.88
C VAL A 138 -1.60 -15.80 19.60
N PRO A 139 -0.44 -16.43 19.89
CA PRO A 139 -0.44 -17.69 20.59
C PRO A 139 -1.30 -17.49 21.82
N GLY A 140 -2.33 -18.31 21.97
CA GLY A 140 -3.15 -18.30 23.17
C GLY A 140 -2.23 -18.40 24.40
N PRO A 141 -2.69 -17.94 25.57
CA PRO A 141 -1.87 -18.00 26.76
C PRO A 141 -1.30 -19.43 26.90
N GLU A 142 0.02 -19.56 27.06
CA GLU A 142 0.70 -20.86 27.21
C GLU A 142 0.13 -21.67 28.39
N GLN A 143 -0.65 -21.03 29.25
CA GLN A 143 -1.37 -21.60 30.38
C GLN A 143 -2.87 -21.34 30.26
N ALA A 144 -3.68 -22.31 30.70
CA ALA A 144 -5.13 -22.12 30.79
C ALA A 144 -5.44 -20.86 31.64
N PRO A 145 -6.20 -19.89 31.10
CA PRO A 145 -6.41 -18.64 31.81
C PRO A 145 -7.20 -18.86 33.09
N LEU A 146 -6.80 -18.17 34.16
CA LEU A 146 -7.51 -18.19 35.43
C LEU A 146 -8.96 -17.75 35.22
N PRO A 147 -9.94 -18.19 36.05
CA PRO A 147 -11.36 -17.88 35.87
C PRO A 147 -11.68 -16.38 35.74
N LEU A 148 -10.85 -15.51 36.30
CA LEU A 148 -10.98 -14.05 36.19
C LEU A 148 -10.73 -13.51 34.78
N PHE A 149 -9.90 -14.21 34.00
CA PHE A 149 -9.54 -13.87 32.62
C PHE A 149 -10.28 -14.76 31.60
N ALA A 150 -11.32 -15.50 32.00
CA ALA A 150 -12.08 -16.35 31.06
C ALA A 150 -12.97 -15.54 30.09
N ASP A 151 -13.18 -14.25 30.37
CA ASP A 151 -14.03 -13.37 29.58
C ASP A 151 -13.26 -12.81 28.37
N GLU A 152 -13.87 -12.92 27.18
CA GLU A 152 -13.34 -12.50 25.87
C GLU A 152 -12.86 -11.05 25.83
N ARG A 153 -13.40 -10.16 26.69
CA ARG A 153 -12.95 -8.75 26.77
C ARG A 153 -11.51 -8.58 27.27
N TRP A 154 -10.95 -9.59 27.92
CA TRP A 154 -9.57 -9.60 28.40
C TRP A 154 -8.58 -10.08 27.35
N TRP A 155 -9.08 -10.62 26.23
CA TRP A 155 -8.29 -11.14 25.13
C TRP A 155 -8.36 -10.21 23.92
N PRO A 156 -7.29 -10.11 23.13
CA PRO A 156 -7.38 -9.47 21.82
C PRO A 156 -8.49 -10.14 21.02
N ARG A 157 -9.47 -9.37 20.55
CA ARG A 157 -10.45 -9.90 19.60
C ARG A 157 -9.69 -10.35 18.34
N PRO A 158 -9.92 -11.57 17.83
CA PRO A 158 -9.39 -11.94 16.53
C PRO A 158 -9.94 -10.95 15.49
N PRO A 159 -9.11 -10.47 14.55
CA PRO A 159 -9.59 -9.61 13.48
C PRO A 159 -10.68 -10.34 12.69
N SER A 160 -11.65 -9.59 12.16
CA SER A 160 -12.70 -10.17 11.33
C SER A 160 -12.05 -10.78 10.07
N ASP A 161 -12.39 -12.03 9.82
CA ASP A 161 -11.71 -12.92 8.89
C ASP A 161 -12.03 -12.63 7.42
N ARG A 162 -13.00 -11.76 7.13
CA ARG A 162 -13.42 -11.41 5.76
C ARG A 162 -14.02 -10.00 5.65
N VAL A 163 -13.14 -8.99 5.58
CA VAL A 163 -13.58 -7.60 5.39
C VAL A 163 -14.06 -7.31 3.95
N LEU A 164 -13.57 -8.07 2.96
CA LEU A 164 -13.96 -7.95 1.55
C LEU A 164 -14.08 -9.35 0.92
N THR A 165 -14.90 -9.52 -0.12
CA THR A 165 -14.94 -10.74 -0.96
C THR A 165 -14.16 -10.56 -2.27
N GLU A 166 -13.82 -11.64 -3.00
CA GLU A 166 -13.20 -11.53 -4.33
C GLU A 166 -14.12 -10.83 -5.35
N GLY A 167 -15.44 -11.02 -5.22
CA GLY A 167 -16.44 -10.31 -6.02
C GLY A 167 -16.44 -8.81 -5.74
N ASP A 168 -16.27 -8.41 -4.47
CA ASP A 168 -16.10 -6.99 -4.12
C ASP A 168 -14.85 -6.45 -4.80
N ILE A 169 -13.69 -7.11 -4.62
CA ILE A 169 -12.41 -6.73 -5.24
C ILE A 169 -12.55 -6.48 -6.75
N ALA A 170 -13.18 -7.39 -7.50
CA ALA A 170 -13.33 -7.25 -8.95
C ALA A 170 -14.13 -5.99 -9.36
N ALA A 171 -15.15 -5.61 -8.58
CA ALA A 171 -15.90 -4.38 -8.80
C ALA A 171 -15.09 -3.10 -8.47
N LEU A 172 -14.02 -3.20 -7.67
CA LEU A 172 -13.28 -2.03 -7.16
C LEU A 172 -12.29 -1.50 -8.19
N VAL A 173 -11.96 -2.30 -9.20
CA VAL A 173 -10.85 -1.99 -10.10
C VAL A 173 -11.27 -1.28 -11.39
N THR A 174 -12.56 -1.04 -11.59
CA THR A 174 -13.07 -0.27 -12.73
C THR A 174 -13.12 1.23 -12.39
N LEU A 175 -11.95 1.87 -12.40
CA LEU A 175 -11.82 3.33 -12.29
C LEU A 175 -11.09 3.88 -13.52
N SER A 176 -11.70 4.85 -14.21
CA SER A 176 -11.11 5.48 -15.42
C SER A 176 -11.25 7.01 -15.35
N GLY A 177 -10.18 7.71 -15.71
CA GLY A 177 -10.07 9.16 -15.75
C GLY A 177 -8.62 9.59 -16.02
N ALA A 178 -8.41 10.80 -16.53
CA ALA A 178 -7.08 11.34 -16.83
C ALA A 178 -6.75 12.53 -15.93
N ALA A 179 -5.55 12.56 -15.36
CA ALA A 179 -5.21 13.51 -14.31
C ALA A 179 -4.95 14.94 -14.82
N ALA A 180 -5.47 15.95 -14.12
CA ALA A 180 -5.13 17.36 -14.35
C ALA A 180 -3.77 17.72 -13.72
N ALA A 181 -3.01 18.64 -14.31
CA ALA A 181 -1.70 19.05 -13.81
C ALA A 181 -1.82 20.15 -12.74
N ALA A 182 -1.08 20.02 -11.63
CA ALA A 182 -0.95 21.02 -10.57
C ALA A 182 0.55 21.28 -10.24
N PRO A 183 1.02 22.55 -10.17
CA PRO A 183 2.45 22.86 -9.98
C PRO A 183 3.06 22.28 -8.70
N SER A 184 2.35 22.35 -7.56
CA SER A 184 2.84 21.81 -6.28
C SER A 184 2.99 20.29 -6.27
N ARG A 185 2.27 19.56 -7.13
CA ARG A 185 2.42 18.11 -7.30
C ARG A 185 3.81 17.74 -7.82
N SER A 186 4.38 18.54 -8.73
CA SER A 186 5.72 18.27 -9.28
C SER A 186 6.81 18.28 -8.22
N PHE A 187 6.68 19.11 -7.18
CA PHE A 187 7.63 19.14 -6.06
C PHE A 187 7.51 17.92 -5.16
N LEU A 188 6.29 17.49 -4.81
CA LEU A 188 6.04 16.24 -4.10
C LEU A 188 6.66 15.05 -4.83
N VAL A 189 6.37 14.91 -6.13
CA VAL A 189 6.85 13.80 -6.97
C VAL A 189 8.38 13.79 -7.04
N ARG A 190 9.00 14.96 -7.19
CA ARG A 190 10.46 15.06 -7.18
C ARG A 190 11.04 14.64 -5.83
N ALA A 191 10.51 15.15 -4.72
CA ALA A 191 10.97 14.81 -3.38
C ALA A 191 10.81 13.31 -3.08
N ALA A 192 9.70 12.70 -3.52
CA ALA A 192 9.45 11.28 -3.36
C ALA A 192 10.44 10.42 -4.17
N ARG A 193 10.74 10.79 -5.43
CA ARG A 193 11.79 10.13 -6.24
C ARG A 193 13.16 10.23 -5.59
N GLU A 194 13.53 11.41 -5.10
CA GLU A 194 14.81 11.63 -4.41
C GLU A 194 14.90 10.78 -3.14
N ARG A 195 13.79 10.62 -2.40
CA ARG A 195 13.71 9.74 -1.21
C ARG A 195 13.88 8.27 -1.56
N LEU A 196 13.22 7.76 -2.61
CA LEU A 196 13.42 6.37 -3.06
C LEU A 196 14.83 6.12 -3.60
N ALA A 197 15.36 7.06 -4.38
CA ALA A 197 16.71 6.95 -4.92
C ALA A 197 17.80 6.97 -3.83
N ARG A 198 17.49 7.39 -2.59
CA ARG A 198 18.41 7.22 -1.46
C ARG A 198 18.46 5.78 -0.96
N THR A 199 17.35 5.05 -1.01
CA THR A 199 17.29 3.63 -0.61
C THR A 199 18.27 2.79 -1.43
N ALA A 200 18.32 2.97 -2.75
CA ALA A 200 19.29 2.31 -3.63
C ALA A 200 20.77 2.68 -3.38
N ARG A 201 21.03 3.67 -2.52
CA ARG A 201 22.39 4.13 -2.14
C ARG A 201 22.75 3.77 -0.70
N GLU A 202 21.88 3.04 0.00
CA GLU A 202 22.17 2.57 1.34
C GLU A 202 23.33 1.56 1.32
N PRO A 203 24.15 1.46 2.40
CA PRO A 203 25.31 0.58 2.42
C PRO A 203 24.99 -0.90 2.16
N TRP A 204 23.77 -1.34 2.51
CA TRP A 204 23.30 -2.71 2.31
C TRP A 204 22.79 -2.99 0.87
N CYS A 205 22.68 -1.97 0.02
CA CYS A 205 22.50 -2.11 -1.43
C CYS A 205 23.83 -2.40 -2.14
N ASP A 206 24.53 -3.43 -1.71
CA ASP A 206 25.81 -3.85 -2.30
C ASP A 206 25.60 -4.54 -3.68
N PRO A 207 26.68 -4.78 -4.45
CA PRO A 207 26.56 -5.43 -5.76
C PRO A 207 25.89 -6.82 -5.72
N ALA A 208 25.98 -7.55 -4.60
CA ALA A 208 25.35 -8.87 -4.48
C ALA A 208 23.84 -8.77 -4.26
N THR A 209 23.41 -7.83 -3.43
CA THR A 209 21.99 -7.48 -3.23
C THR A 209 21.37 -7.00 -4.54
N VAL A 210 22.02 -6.05 -5.23
CA VAL A 210 21.51 -5.53 -6.51
C VAL A 210 21.43 -6.63 -7.56
N ALA A 211 22.47 -7.47 -7.69
CA ALA A 211 22.44 -8.58 -8.65
C ALA A 211 21.36 -9.64 -8.34
N ALA A 212 21.02 -9.86 -7.07
CA ALA A 212 19.92 -10.73 -6.68
C ALA A 212 18.56 -10.11 -7.02
N ALA A 213 18.35 -8.84 -6.68
CA ALA A 213 17.14 -8.09 -6.99
C ALA A 213 16.94 -7.91 -8.52
N ASP A 214 18.01 -7.73 -9.28
CA ASP A 214 17.99 -7.64 -10.75
C ASP A 214 17.48 -8.93 -11.38
N ARG A 215 17.85 -10.10 -10.84
CA ARG A 215 17.32 -11.38 -11.32
C ARG A 215 15.81 -11.45 -11.13
N LEU A 216 15.32 -11.13 -9.94
CA LEU A 216 13.87 -11.08 -9.66
C LEU A 216 13.18 -10.09 -10.58
N THR A 217 13.72 -8.89 -10.73
CA THR A 217 13.14 -7.83 -11.57
C THR A 217 13.14 -8.20 -13.05
N GLY A 218 14.18 -8.91 -13.51
CA GLY A 218 14.33 -9.34 -14.89
C GLY A 218 13.45 -10.53 -15.28
N THR A 219 13.11 -11.41 -14.34
CA THR A 219 12.33 -12.63 -14.61
C THR A 219 10.89 -12.59 -14.09
N GLY A 220 10.62 -11.83 -13.03
CA GLY A 220 9.38 -11.92 -12.25
C GLY A 220 9.28 -13.18 -11.38
N ASP A 221 10.36 -13.97 -11.25
CA ASP A 221 10.36 -15.23 -10.50
C ASP A 221 10.52 -15.00 -9.00
N LEU A 222 9.41 -15.13 -8.26
CA LEU A 222 9.37 -14.99 -6.81
C LEU A 222 10.12 -16.10 -6.07
N GLY A 223 10.44 -17.23 -6.72
CA GLY A 223 11.31 -18.27 -6.16
C GLY A 223 12.73 -17.77 -5.85
N THR A 224 13.11 -16.61 -6.40
CA THR A 224 14.40 -15.96 -6.13
C THR A 224 14.38 -15.02 -4.92
N ALA A 225 13.22 -14.75 -4.30
CA ALA A 225 13.09 -13.81 -3.19
C ALA A 225 13.99 -14.15 -1.99
N GLY A 226 14.10 -15.43 -1.61
CA GLY A 226 14.98 -15.86 -0.53
C GLY A 226 16.47 -15.57 -0.78
N ALA A 227 16.91 -15.55 -2.05
CA ALA A 227 18.27 -15.15 -2.39
C ALA A 227 18.50 -13.64 -2.24
N VAL A 228 17.46 -12.82 -2.44
CA VAL A 228 17.50 -11.38 -2.16
C VAL A 228 17.57 -11.14 -0.66
N LEU A 229 16.71 -11.80 0.13
CA LEU A 229 16.71 -11.72 1.59
C LEU A 229 18.09 -12.09 2.18
N ALA A 230 18.65 -13.23 1.77
CA ALA A 230 19.97 -13.66 2.24
C ALA A 230 21.10 -12.71 1.83
N ALA A 231 20.96 -11.94 0.74
CA ALA A 231 21.91 -10.91 0.36
C ALA A 231 21.79 -9.67 1.26
N LEU A 232 20.56 -9.22 1.51
CA LEU A 232 20.27 -8.10 2.41
C LEU A 232 20.78 -8.37 3.84
N GLU A 233 20.51 -9.56 4.39
CA GLU A 233 20.96 -9.94 5.73
C GLU A 233 22.49 -9.95 5.85
N ARG A 234 23.19 -10.52 4.86
CA ARG A 234 24.66 -10.50 4.82
C ARG A 234 25.24 -9.10 4.69
N ALA A 235 24.54 -8.21 3.98
CA ALA A 235 24.93 -6.83 3.83
C ALA A 235 24.58 -5.97 5.06
N GLY A 236 23.97 -6.58 6.10
CA GLY A 236 23.61 -5.91 7.35
C GLY A 236 22.39 -5.01 7.23
N CYS A 237 21.46 -5.29 6.31
CA CYS A 237 20.19 -4.60 6.24
C CYS A 237 19.35 -4.90 7.49
N ASP A 238 18.88 -3.86 8.16
CA ASP A 238 18.00 -3.92 9.34
C ASP A 238 16.64 -3.23 9.09
N HIS A 239 16.38 -2.80 7.86
CA HIS A 239 15.17 -2.06 7.53
C HIS A 239 13.98 -3.01 7.43
N PRO A 240 12.96 -2.90 8.31
CA PRO A 240 11.87 -3.89 8.41
C PRO A 240 11.09 -4.03 7.10
N THR A 241 10.64 -2.93 6.49
CA THR A 241 9.94 -2.96 5.20
C THR A 241 10.74 -3.65 4.08
N VAL A 242 12.08 -3.54 4.10
CA VAL A 242 12.94 -4.12 3.06
C VAL A 242 13.06 -5.62 3.25
N LEU A 243 13.24 -6.07 4.49
CA LEU A 243 13.33 -7.49 4.82
C LEU A 243 11.97 -8.19 4.65
N ASP A 244 10.90 -7.61 5.19
CA ASP A 244 9.55 -8.17 5.15
C ASP A 244 9.04 -8.43 3.72
N ALA A 245 9.45 -7.61 2.76
CA ALA A 245 9.08 -7.78 1.35
C ALA A 245 9.56 -9.11 0.74
N PHE A 246 10.58 -9.74 1.31
CA PHE A 246 11.16 -11.01 0.82
C PHE A 246 11.01 -12.17 1.80
N THR A 247 10.35 -11.95 2.94
CA THR A 247 10.09 -12.96 3.97
C THR A 247 8.92 -13.86 3.58
N GLU A 248 8.99 -15.16 3.90
CA GLU A 248 7.89 -16.10 3.63
C GLU A 248 6.71 -15.91 4.60
N PRO A 249 5.44 -15.94 4.11
CA PRO A 249 5.04 -16.07 2.70
C PRO A 249 5.25 -14.77 1.92
N VAL A 250 5.89 -14.87 0.75
CA VAL A 250 6.20 -13.71 -0.09
C VAL A 250 4.94 -13.17 -0.73
N VAL A 251 4.64 -11.89 -0.51
CA VAL A 251 3.57 -11.18 -1.22
C VAL A 251 4.12 -10.66 -2.56
N PRO A 252 3.61 -11.13 -3.72
CA PRO A 252 4.17 -10.83 -5.04
C PRO A 252 4.43 -9.35 -5.29
N ALA A 253 3.43 -8.51 -5.04
CA ALA A 253 3.52 -7.08 -5.29
C ALA A 253 4.58 -6.42 -4.41
N GLU A 254 4.73 -6.87 -3.16
CA GLU A 254 5.70 -6.32 -2.20
C GLU A 254 7.13 -6.63 -2.62
N ALA A 255 7.40 -7.89 -2.95
CA ALA A 255 8.70 -8.32 -3.47
C ALA A 255 9.05 -7.60 -4.78
N CYS A 256 8.09 -7.43 -5.69
CA CYS A 256 8.30 -6.78 -6.98
C CYS A 256 8.71 -5.32 -6.84
N TRP A 257 7.94 -4.50 -6.10
CA TRP A 257 8.25 -3.07 -5.98
C TRP A 257 9.55 -2.85 -5.19
N MET A 258 9.84 -3.70 -4.20
CA MET A 258 11.08 -3.61 -3.44
C MET A 258 12.27 -3.94 -4.33
N ALA A 259 12.21 -5.02 -5.12
CA ALA A 259 13.27 -5.37 -6.06
C ALA A 259 13.51 -4.27 -7.11
N GLU A 260 12.45 -3.65 -7.63
CA GLU A 260 12.57 -2.50 -8.53
C GLU A 260 13.24 -1.30 -7.85
N THR A 261 12.96 -1.07 -6.56
CA THR A 261 13.55 0.01 -5.78
C THR A 261 15.04 -0.21 -5.54
N LEU A 262 15.45 -1.46 -5.25
CA LEU A 262 16.85 -1.83 -5.06
C LEU A 262 17.68 -1.70 -6.35
N THR A 263 17.05 -1.95 -7.49
CA THR A 263 17.71 -1.98 -8.81
C THR A 263 17.60 -0.65 -9.57
N GLY A 264 16.71 0.25 -9.14
CA GLY A 264 16.37 1.47 -9.87
C GLY A 264 15.57 1.20 -11.15
N ALA A 265 14.96 0.03 -11.28
CA ALA A 265 14.12 -0.32 -12.41
C ALA A 265 12.85 0.54 -12.48
N ALA A 266 12.21 0.55 -13.67
CA ALA A 266 10.95 1.24 -13.85
C ALA A 266 9.86 0.64 -12.95
N PRO A 267 9.06 1.47 -12.24
CA PRO A 267 7.94 0.99 -11.43
C PRO A 267 6.99 0.09 -12.23
N GLY A 268 6.67 -1.08 -11.68
CA GLY A 268 5.73 -2.05 -12.25
C GLY A 268 6.35 -3.03 -13.25
N ALA A 269 7.63 -2.90 -13.60
CA ALA A 269 8.30 -3.80 -14.54
C ALA A 269 8.39 -5.25 -14.02
N ALA A 270 8.70 -5.45 -12.74
CA ALA A 270 8.77 -6.78 -12.13
C ALA A 270 7.38 -7.38 -11.97
N LEU A 271 6.41 -6.56 -11.56
CA LEU A 271 5.01 -7.00 -11.39
C LEU A 271 4.39 -7.43 -12.72
N ASP A 272 4.63 -6.65 -13.79
CA ASP A 272 4.16 -6.99 -15.13
C ASP A 272 4.76 -8.32 -15.61
N ARG A 273 6.06 -8.56 -15.37
CA ARG A 273 6.69 -9.85 -15.69
C ARG A 273 6.10 -10.99 -14.90
N TRP A 274 5.88 -10.81 -13.61
CA TRP A 274 5.26 -11.82 -12.76
C TRP A 274 3.84 -12.19 -13.25
N LEU A 275 3.03 -11.20 -13.63
CA LEU A 275 1.69 -11.42 -14.18
C LEU A 275 1.70 -12.22 -15.49
N HIS A 276 2.76 -12.07 -16.29
CA HIS A 276 2.91 -12.73 -17.60
C HIS A 276 3.85 -13.95 -17.57
N ALA A 277 4.43 -14.27 -16.41
CA ALA A 277 5.29 -15.43 -16.28
C ALA A 277 4.43 -16.69 -16.47
N PRO A 278 4.88 -17.68 -17.27
CA PRO A 278 4.20 -18.95 -17.34
C PRO A 278 4.23 -19.54 -15.93
N GLY A 279 3.06 -19.60 -15.29
CA GLY A 279 2.94 -20.09 -13.92
C GLY A 279 3.57 -21.47 -13.80
N PRO A 280 4.15 -21.83 -12.63
CA PRO A 280 4.45 -23.21 -12.36
C PRO A 280 3.14 -23.98 -12.53
N THR A 281 3.14 -24.94 -13.44
CA THR A 281 1.97 -25.72 -13.86
C THR A 281 1.06 -26.06 -12.67
N GLY A 282 -0.09 -25.38 -12.55
CA GLY A 282 -1.17 -25.78 -11.65
C GLY A 282 -1.77 -24.70 -10.74
N SER A 283 -2.41 -23.66 -11.29
CA SER A 283 -3.81 -23.35 -10.95
C SER A 283 -4.37 -22.20 -11.79
N PRO A 284 -5.66 -22.28 -12.17
CA PRO A 284 -6.30 -21.32 -13.06
C PRO A 284 -6.81 -20.11 -12.27
N LEU A 285 -6.56 -18.91 -12.77
CA LEU A 285 -7.44 -17.77 -12.48
C LEU A 285 -8.57 -17.83 -13.51
N GLY A 286 -9.68 -18.42 -13.09
CA GLY A 286 -11.02 -18.24 -13.63
C GLY A 286 -11.93 -17.73 -12.52
#